data_AF-A0A101E9A7-F1
#
_entry.id   AF-A0A101E9A7-F1
#
_cell.length_a   1.000
_cell.length_b   1.000
_cell.length_c   1.000
_cell.angle_alpha   90.00
_cell.angle_beta   90.00
_cell.angle_gamma   90.00
#
_symmetry.space_group_name_H-M   'P 1'
#
loop_
_entity.id
_entity.type
_entity.pdbx_description
1 polymer ?
#
loop_
_entity_poly.entity_id
_entity_poly.type
_entity_poly.pdbx_seq_one_letter_code
_entity_poly.pdbx_strand_id
1 'polypeptide(L)'
;MYMKQIKAFLDSSVIIAGLASKRGGSQKVLVLAELNIITPCICEDAVKEVFRNVQKKLPGAVAHVYTLFKRLPFKIIAPTQEDIEQ
;
A
#
# COMPACT_ATOMS: atom_id res chain seq x y z
N MET A 1 16.85 22.05 2.88
CA MET A 1 17.48 20.74 3.19
C MET A 1 16.57 19.66 2.61
N TYR A 2 16.99 18.96 1.55
CA TYR A 2 16.17 17.90 0.94
C TYR A 2 16.29 16.66 1.84
N MET A 3 15.30 16.43 2.72
CA MET A 3 15.27 15.20 3.51
C MET A 3 14.95 14.04 2.56
N LYS A 4 15.82 13.02 2.56
CA LYS A 4 15.57 11.79 1.82
C LYS A 4 14.34 11.11 2.43
N GLN A 5 13.22 11.10 1.71
CA GLN A 5 12.01 10.41 2.14
C GLN A 5 12.29 8.92 2.30
N ILE A 6 11.83 8.35 3.41
CA ILE A 6 11.92 6.92 3.69
C ILE A 6 11.02 6.20 2.67
N LYS A 7 11.59 5.27 1.92
CA LYS A 7 10.83 4.37 1.04
C LYS A 7 10.40 3.15 1.85
N ALA A 8 9.12 2.82 1.82
CA ALA A 8 8.59 1.67 2.54
C ALA A 8 7.78 0.80 1.58
N PHE A 9 8.15 -0.47 1.46
CA PHE A 9 7.32 -1.43 0.74
C PHE A 9 6.09 -1.79 1.56
N LEU A 10 4.90 -1.61 0.99
CA LEU A 10 3.64 -1.91 1.66
C LEU A 10 3.08 -3.22 1.10
N ASP A 11 3.10 -4.25 1.93
CA ASP A 11 2.46 -5.52 1.64
C ASP A 11 0.92 -5.39 1.59
N SER A 12 0.26 -6.35 0.94
CA SER A 12 -1.20 -6.40 0.83
C SER A 12 -1.89 -6.38 2.20
N SER A 13 -1.30 -7.02 3.21
CA SER A 13 -1.82 -7.04 4.59
C SER A 13 -1.87 -5.64 5.23
N VAL A 14 -0.89 -4.78 4.97
CA VAL A 14 -0.86 -3.39 5.48
C VAL A 14 -2.02 -2.59 4.87
N ILE A 15 -2.24 -2.73 3.56
CA ILE A 15 -3.32 -2.02 2.86
C ILE A 15 -4.68 -2.46 3.39
N ILE A 16 -4.92 -3.77 3.48
CA ILE A 16 -6.20 -4.33 3.94
C ILE A 16 -6.47 -3.95 5.40
N ALA A 17 -5.48 -4.09 6.28
CA ALA A 17 -5.63 -3.74 7.69
C ALA A 17 -5.84 -2.23 7.89
N GLY A 18 -5.16 -1.39 7.10
CA GLY A 18 -5.32 0.06 7.15
C GLY A 18 -6.68 0.54 6.65
N LEU A 19 -7.30 -0.18 5.71
CA LEU A 19 -8.68 0.06 5.29
C LEU A 19 -9.71 -0.41 6.33
N ALA A 20 -9.44 -1.53 7.00
CA ALA A 20 -10.38 -2.14 7.94
C ALA A 20 -10.42 -1.45 9.32
N SER A 21 -9.34 -0.76 9.74
CA SER A 21 -9.26 -0.16 11.08
C SER A 21 -8.64 1.22 11.07
N LYS A 22 -9.27 2.18 11.75
CA LYS A 22 -8.79 3.57 11.89
C LYS A 22 -7.74 3.78 13.00
N ARG A 23 -7.45 2.76 13.82
CA ARG A 23 -6.61 2.90 15.02
C ARG A 23 -5.30 2.08 14.96
N GLY A 24 -5.19 1.17 14.01
CA GLY A 24 -4.06 0.25 13.89
C GLY A 24 -2.79 0.87 13.31
N GLY A 25 -1.65 0.19 13.51
CA GLY A 25 -0.35 0.60 12.96
C GLY A 25 -0.38 0.77 11.43
N SER A 26 -1.04 -0.14 10.71
CA SER A 26 -1.18 -0.05 9.25
C SER A 26 -1.87 1.23 8.80
N GLN A 27 -2.88 1.70 9.52
CA GLN A 27 -3.52 2.97 9.21
C GLN A 27 -2.58 4.15 9.44
N LYS A 28 -1.76 4.11 10.51
CA LYS A 28 -0.74 5.14 10.73
C LYS A 28 0.28 5.17 9.59
N VAL A 29 0.67 4.02 9.05
CA VAL A 29 1.56 3.95 7.86
C VAL A 29 0.90 4.62 6.65
N LEU A 30 -0.39 4.38 6.39
CA LEU A 30 -1.13 5.04 5.30
C LEU A 30 -1.22 6.57 5.52
N VAL A 31 -1.39 7.03 6.76
CA VAL A 31 -1.35 8.47 7.09
C VAL A 31 0.04 9.06 6.87
N LEU A 32 1.11 8.35 7.23
CA LEU A 32 2.48 8.82 6.95
C LEU A 32 2.74 8.96 5.45
N ALA A 33 2.20 8.04 4.64
CA ALA A 33 2.25 8.11 3.19
C ALA A 33 1.44 9.31 2.66
N GLU A 34 0.25 9.53 3.19
CA GLU A 34 -0.60 10.68 2.84
C GLU A 34 0.07 12.03 3.15
N LEU A 35 0.74 12.12 4.30
CA LEU A 35 1.48 13.31 4.73
C LEU A 35 2.83 13.47 4.01
N ASN A 36 3.15 12.62 3.02
CA ASN A 36 4.43 12.61 2.30
C ASN A 36 5.66 12.49 3.23
N ILE A 37 5.50 11.84 4.40
CA ILE A 37 6.62 11.54 5.30
C ILE A 37 7.39 10.31 4.78
N ILE A 38 6.66 9.35 4.19
CA ILE A 38 7.22 8.19 3.51
C ILE A 38 6.79 8.15 2.05
N THR A 39 7.59 7.52 1.20
CA THR A 39 7.19 7.10 -0.14
C THR A 39 6.67 5.66 -0.06
N PRO A 40 5.36 5.41 -0.19
CA PRO A 40 4.83 4.05 -0.22
C PRO A 40 5.18 3.38 -1.56
N CYS A 41 5.87 2.25 -1.50
CA CYS A 41 6.18 1.41 -2.64
C CYS A 41 5.30 0.15 -2.60
N ILE A 42 4.87 -0.35 -3.75
CA ILE A 42 4.06 -1.56 -3.85
C ILE A 42 4.30 -2.24 -5.20
N CYS A 43 4.16 -3.56 -5.31
CA CYS A 43 4.22 -4.28 -6.59
C CYS A 43 2.83 -4.64 -7.13
N GLU A 44 2.76 -4.99 -8.41
CA GLU A 44 1.49 -5.37 -9.05
C GLU A 44 0.82 -6.57 -8.37
N ASP A 45 1.59 -7.55 -7.92
CA ASP A 45 1.04 -8.75 -7.31
C ASP A 45 0.44 -8.47 -5.93
N ALA A 46 1.07 -7.59 -5.15
CA ALA A 46 0.48 -7.09 -3.91
C ALA A 46 -0.83 -6.31 -4.19
N VAL A 47 -0.89 -5.52 -5.26
CA VAL A 47 -2.13 -4.83 -5.67
C VAL A 47 -3.23 -5.84 -6.03
N LYS A 48 -2.92 -6.84 -6.88
CA LYS A 48 -3.87 -7.92 -7.24
C LYS A 48 -4.36 -8.64 -6.00
N GLU A 49 -3.47 -8.92 -5.05
CA GLU A 49 -3.85 -9.56 -3.80
C GLU A 49 -4.80 -8.70 -2.95
N VAL A 50 -4.53 -7.39 -2.82
CA VAL A 50 -5.45 -6.46 -2.12
C VAL A 50 -6.84 -6.55 -2.73
N PHE A 51 -6.97 -6.40 -4.05
CA PHE A 51 -8.27 -6.45 -4.71
C PHE A 51 -8.95 -7.81 -4.57
N ARG A 52 -8.22 -8.92 -4.79
CA ARG A 52 -8.75 -10.28 -4.62
C ARG A 52 -9.28 -10.51 -3.20
N ASN A 53 -8.50 -10.11 -2.18
CA ASN A 53 -8.87 -10.31 -0.78
C ASN A 53 -10.02 -9.39 -0.36
N VAL A 54 -10.03 -8.12 -0.79
CA VAL A 54 -11.13 -7.19 -0.48
C VAL A 54 -12.41 -7.62 -1.18
N GLN A 55 -12.38 -7.99 -2.46
CA GLN A 55 -13.57 -8.48 -3.17
C GLN A 55 -14.15 -9.73 -2.49
N LYS A 56 -13.28 -10.66 -2.05
CA LYS A 56 -13.72 -11.89 -1.39
C LYS A 56 -14.25 -11.68 0.03
N LYS A 57 -13.59 -10.84 0.84
CA LYS A 57 -13.85 -10.72 2.28
C LYS A 57 -14.68 -9.49 2.66
N LEU A 58 -14.60 -8.42 1.87
CA LEU A 58 -15.19 -7.09 2.14
C LEU A 58 -15.69 -6.45 0.82
N PRO A 59 -16.63 -7.08 0.08
CA PRO A 59 -17.01 -6.63 -1.26
C PRO A 59 -17.48 -5.18 -1.34
N GLY A 60 -18.15 -4.67 -0.28
CA GLY A 60 -18.56 -3.27 -0.20
C GLY A 60 -17.41 -2.26 -0.06
N ALA A 61 -16.18 -2.71 0.24
CA ALA A 61 -15.02 -1.84 0.45
C ALA A 61 -14.16 -1.64 -0.80
N VAL A 62 -14.50 -2.24 -1.94
CA VAL A 62 -13.72 -2.13 -3.18
C VAL A 62 -13.57 -0.67 -3.64
N ALA A 63 -14.62 0.14 -3.51
CA ALA A 63 -14.56 1.58 -3.83
C ALA A 63 -13.58 2.35 -2.93
N HIS A 64 -13.41 1.92 -1.67
CA HIS A 64 -12.43 2.51 -0.75
C HIS A 64 -11.00 2.16 -1.15
N VAL A 65 -10.76 0.95 -1.66
CA VAL A 65 -9.46 0.57 -2.23
C VAL A 65 -9.12 1.49 -3.40
N TYR A 66 -10.03 1.67 -4.36
CA TYR A 66 -9.80 2.58 -5.48
C TYR A 66 -9.53 4.02 -5.02
N THR A 67 -10.26 4.51 -4.03
CA THR A 67 -10.06 5.85 -3.47
C THR A 67 -8.68 5.97 -2.83
N LEU A 68 -8.25 4.95 -2.09
CA LEU A 68 -6.93 4.92 -1.45
C LEU A 68 -5.80 5.01 -2.50
N PHE A 69 -5.85 4.16 -3.54
CA PHE A 69 -4.83 4.16 -4.60
C PHE A 69 -4.82 5.44 -5.45
N LYS A 70 -5.96 6.13 -5.58
CA LYS A 70 -6.01 7.45 -6.23
C LYS A 70 -5.44 8.57 -5.37
N ARG A 71 -5.52 8.45 -4.05
CA ARG A 71 -5.17 9.52 -3.10
C ARG A 71 -3.72 9.44 -2.64
N LEU A 72 -3.19 8.24 -2.43
CA LEU A 72 -1.84 8.05 -1.93
C LEU A 72 -0.81 7.98 -3.08
N PRO A 73 0.40 8.54 -2.89
CA PRO A 73 1.43 8.60 -3.92
C PRO A 73 2.20 7.28 -4.03
N PHE A 74 1.51 6.18 -4.31
CA PHE A 74 2.12 4.85 -4.48
C PHE A 74 3.12 4.85 -5.64
N LYS A 75 4.32 4.33 -5.38
CA LYS A 75 5.27 3.95 -6.42
C LYS A 75 5.14 2.47 -6.70
N ILE A 76 4.74 2.15 -7.93
CA ILE A 76 4.76 0.77 -8.40
C ILE A 76 6.22 0.37 -8.63
N ILE A 77 6.63 -0.72 -7.99
CA ILE A 77 7.95 -1.33 -8.16
C ILE A 77 7.79 -2.73 -8.74
N ALA A 78 8.65 -3.08 -9.67
CA ALA A 78 8.77 -4.44 -10.20
C ALA A 78 10.09 -5.03 -9.69
N PRO A 79 10.11 -6.30 -9.26
CA PRO A 79 11.35 -6.99 -8.97
C PRO A 79 12.19 -7.07 -10.24
N THR A 80 13.49 -6.87 -10.10
CA THR A 80 14.47 -7.15 -11.15
C THR A 80 14.81 -8.64 -11.17
N GLN A 81 15.47 -9.11 -12.23
CA GLN A 81 15.94 -10.49 -12.29
C GLN A 81 16.91 -10.82 -11.14
N GLU A 82 17.76 -9.87 -10.76
CA GLU A 82 18.70 -9.97 -9.63
C GLU A 82 17.98 -10.12 -8.28
N ASP A 83 16.81 -9.49 -8.10
CA ASP A 83 16.00 -9.63 -6.88
C ASP A 83 15.39 -11.03 -6.73
N ILE A 84 15.24 -11.78 -7.84
CA ILE A 84 14.60 -13.11 -7.89
C ILE A 84 15.62 -14.24 -7.75
N GLU A 85 16.86 -14.03 -8.19
CA GLU A 85 17.91 -15.06 -8.27
C GLU A 85 18.73 -15.24 -6.98
N GLN A 86 18.32 -14.64 -5.86
CA GLN A 86 18.99 -14.77 -4.54
C GLN A 86 18.55 -16.02 -3.77
#